data_AF-A0A6M2B8E6-F1
#
_entry.id   AF-A0A6M2B8E6-F1
#
_cell.length_a   1.000
_cell.length_b   1.000
_cell.length_c   1.000
_cell.angle_alpha   90.00
_cell.angle_beta   90.00
_cell.angle_gamma   90.00
#
_symmetry.space_group_name_H-M   'P 1'
#
loop_
_entity.id
_entity.type
_entity.pdbx_description
1 polymer ?
#
loop_
_entity_poly.entity_id
_entity_poly.type
_entity_poly.pdbx_seq_one_letter_code
_entity_poly.pdbx_strand_id
1 'polypeptide(L)'
;MSTKYLNILKLIEIEEKRKRVKKEKHDSDVFILLLCIVLVAISVTLAFIYHITKNDWIKLSSIVLLLLAYITLPVMNAYKIYSHRAKIKRSFSLPFRDSVDLNIKSEFFIDGKYLPYLTKLKNEELRLGILEVKHERTCLEKRMTLMIGPIDKFGILPGVVATIATLIKIPGAYNWVTAIAYGYIGLTFISIFFYQLIMRYDRMIALTELALEIKSEASKI
;
A
#
# COMPACT_ATOMS: atom_id res chain seq x y z
N MET A 1 -20.25 -3.98 26.18
CA MET A 1 -19.43 -4.64 25.14
C MET A 1 -17.96 -4.47 25.51
N SER A 2 -17.20 -5.54 25.68
CA SER A 2 -15.80 -5.45 26.09
C SER A 2 -14.94 -4.95 24.92
N THR A 3 -14.56 -3.68 24.94
CA THR A 3 -13.64 -3.06 23.96
C THR A 3 -12.20 -3.55 24.12
N LYS A 4 -11.94 -4.47 25.05
CA LYS A 4 -10.60 -4.98 25.38
C LYS A 4 -9.91 -5.62 24.18
N TYR A 5 -10.62 -6.41 23.38
CA TYR A 5 -10.10 -6.99 22.14
C TYR A 5 -9.59 -5.93 21.18
N LEU A 6 -10.42 -4.95 20.84
CA LEU A 6 -10.07 -3.85 19.94
C LEU A 6 -8.91 -3.02 20.49
N ASN A 7 -8.83 -2.83 21.80
CA ASN A 7 -7.73 -2.12 22.44
C ASN A 7 -6.40 -2.87 22.30
N ILE A 8 -6.39 -4.21 22.38
CA ILE A 8 -5.18 -5.00 22.16
C ILE A 8 -4.72 -4.84 20.71
N LEU A 9 -5.62 -4.93 19.72
CA LEU A 9 -5.27 -4.72 18.31
C LEU A 9 -4.67 -3.32 18.08
N LYS A 10 -5.27 -2.28 18.68
CA LYS A 10 -4.75 -0.91 18.60
C LYS A 10 -3.36 -0.79 19.23
N LEU A 11 -3.08 -1.49 20.33
CA LEU A 11 -1.75 -1.48 20.98
C LEU A 11 -0.68 -2.14 20.10
N ILE A 12 -1.02 -3.24 19.42
CA ILE A 12 -0.14 -3.88 18.42
C ILE A 12 0.23 -2.85 17.34
N GLU A 13 -0.77 -2.17 16.76
CA GLU A 13 -0.55 -1.17 15.72
C GLU A 13 0.32 0.01 16.20
N ILE A 14 0.09 0.50 17.42
CA ILE A 14 0.88 1.61 17.99
C ILE A 14 2.35 1.19 18.17
N GLU A 15 2.60 -0.02 18.67
CA GLU A 15 3.97 -0.51 18.89
C GLU A 15 4.71 -0.76 17.57
N GLU A 16 4.01 -1.26 16.55
CA GLU A 16 4.53 -1.36 15.19
C GLU A 16 4.93 -0.01 14.62
N LYS A 17 4.04 0.98 14.71
CA LYS A 17 4.32 2.34 14.22
C LYS A 17 5.54 2.92 14.92
N ARG A 18 5.68 2.72 16.23
CA ARG A 18 6.86 3.17 17.00
C ARG A 18 8.15 2.48 16.55
N LYS A 19 8.12 1.18 16.23
CA LYS A 19 9.29 0.46 15.70
C LYS A 19 9.62 0.87 14.25
N ARG A 20 8.62 1.10 13.39
CA ARG A 20 8.83 1.62 12.03
C ARG A 20 9.49 2.98 12.03
N VAL A 21 9.00 3.93 12.84
CA VAL A 21 9.60 5.28 12.97
C VAL A 21 11.07 5.22 13.40
N LYS A 22 11.45 4.24 14.24
CA LYS A 22 12.85 4.03 14.62
C LYS A 22 13.71 3.45 13.49
N LYS A 23 13.13 2.67 12.58
CA LYS A 23 13.80 2.06 11.42
C LYS A 23 13.89 3.03 10.24
N GLU A 24 12.89 3.89 10.05
CA GLU A 24 12.72 4.87 8.95
C GLU A 24 13.60 6.13 9.08
N LYS A 25 14.47 6.24 10.09
CA LYS A 25 15.36 7.41 10.26
C LYS A 25 16.34 7.62 9.07
N HIS A 26 16.31 6.73 8.08
CA HIS A 26 17.04 6.84 6.83
C HIS A 26 16.29 6.16 5.66
N ASP A 27 15.00 6.47 5.44
CA ASP A 27 14.26 5.90 4.31
C ASP A 27 14.06 6.92 3.18
N SER A 28 14.84 6.78 2.10
CA SER A 28 14.72 7.51 0.84
C SER A 28 13.36 7.36 0.16
N ASP A 29 12.59 6.37 0.60
CA ASP A 29 11.38 5.88 -0.05
C ASP A 29 10.21 6.83 0.12
N VAL A 30 10.06 7.36 1.34
CA VAL A 30 9.02 8.35 1.65
C VAL A 30 9.29 9.65 0.89
N PHE A 31 10.57 10.03 0.77
CA PHE A 31 10.97 11.22 0.00
C PHE A 31 10.65 11.07 -1.49
N ILE A 32 10.95 9.92 -2.10
CA ILE A 32 10.67 9.67 -3.52
C ILE A 32 9.17 9.55 -3.79
N LEU A 33 8.41 8.94 -2.87
CA LEU A 33 6.95 8.87 -2.97
C LEU A 33 6.33 10.27 -2.87
N LEU A 34 6.82 11.10 -1.95
CA LEU A 34 6.43 12.51 -1.83
C LEU A 34 6.79 13.29 -3.11
N LEU A 35 7.98 13.09 -3.66
CA LEU A 35 8.39 13.67 -4.94
C LEU A 35 7.42 13.28 -6.07
N CYS A 36 7.03 12.01 -6.15
CA CYS A 36 6.06 11.54 -7.13
C CYS A 36 4.69 12.21 -6.96
N ILE A 37 4.21 12.37 -5.72
CA ILE A 37 2.96 13.08 -5.43
C ILE A 37 3.05 14.55 -5.88
N VAL A 38 4.17 15.22 -5.58
CA VAL A 38 4.40 16.61 -5.98
C VAL A 38 4.44 16.75 -7.50
N LEU A 39 5.12 15.85 -8.22
CA LEU A 39 5.16 15.84 -9.69
C LEU A 39 3.76 15.69 -10.29
N VAL A 40 2.95 14.78 -9.75
CA VAL A 40 1.55 14.60 -10.18
C VAL A 40 0.72 15.85 -9.88
N ALA A 41 0.88 16.45 -8.70
CA ALA A 41 0.17 17.67 -8.34
C ALA A 41 0.51 18.83 -9.30
N ILE A 42 1.79 19.05 -9.59
CA ILE A 42 2.23 20.07 -10.56
C ILE A 42 1.66 19.76 -11.95
N SER A 43 1.72 18.50 -12.39
CA SER A 43 1.15 18.07 -13.67
C SER A 43 -0.35 18.40 -13.78
N VAL A 44 -1.14 18.09 -12.75
CA VAL A 44 -2.58 18.39 -12.70
C VAL A 44 -2.84 19.90 -12.72
N THR A 45 -2.05 20.69 -11.97
CA THR A 45 -2.21 22.17 -11.99
C THR A 45 -1.91 22.76 -13.36
N LEU A 46 -0.87 22.28 -14.05
CA LEU A 46 -0.55 22.71 -15.42
C LEU A 46 -1.63 22.30 -16.42
N ALA A 47 -2.21 21.10 -16.27
CA ALA A 47 -3.35 20.66 -17.08
C ALA A 47 -4.57 21.57 -16.87
N PHE A 48 -4.81 22.03 -15.66
CA PHE A 48 -5.89 22.99 -15.37
C PHE A 48 -5.61 24.38 -15.96
N ILE A 49 -4.38 24.87 -15.87
CA ILE A 49 -3.96 26.15 -16.49
C ILE A 49 -4.10 26.09 -18.01
N TYR A 50 -3.82 24.95 -18.64
CA TYR A 50 -4.05 24.75 -20.07
C TYR A 50 -5.53 24.96 -20.46
N HIS A 51 -6.50 24.53 -19.64
CA HIS A 51 -7.91 24.76 -19.94
C HIS A 51 -8.27 26.26 -20.03
N ILE A 52 -7.54 27.12 -19.34
CA ILE A 52 -7.72 28.57 -19.34
C ILE A 52 -6.95 29.24 -20.48
N THR A 53 -5.69 28.86 -20.68
CA THR A 53 -4.75 29.53 -21.59
C THR A 53 -4.74 28.96 -23.01
N LYS A 54 -5.22 27.72 -23.21
CA LYS A 54 -5.17 26.97 -24.48
C LYS A 54 -3.78 26.92 -25.15
N ASN A 55 -2.70 27.08 -24.37
CA ASN A 55 -1.34 27.05 -24.88
C ASN A 55 -0.81 25.62 -24.96
N ASP A 56 -0.42 25.19 -26.16
CA ASP A 56 0.08 23.84 -26.43
C ASP A 56 1.36 23.49 -25.65
N TRP A 57 2.22 24.48 -25.37
CA TRP A 57 3.44 24.27 -24.57
C TRP A 57 3.12 23.87 -23.12
N ILE A 58 2.05 24.44 -22.56
CA ILE A 58 1.60 24.12 -21.20
C ILE A 58 1.04 22.70 -21.16
N LYS A 59 0.28 22.30 -22.19
CA LYS A 59 -0.22 20.93 -22.34
C LYS A 59 0.91 19.91 -22.46
N LEU A 60 1.92 20.20 -23.27
CA LEU A 60 3.08 19.30 -23.42
C LEU A 60 3.82 19.16 -22.09
N SER A 61 4.07 20.27 -21.40
CA SER A 61 4.75 20.26 -20.10
C SER A 61 4.00 19.41 -19.05
N SER A 62 2.67 19.47 -19.00
CA SER A 62 1.87 18.71 -18.04
C SER A 62 1.96 17.20 -18.30
N ILE A 63 1.84 16.77 -19.57
CA ILE A 63 1.93 15.36 -19.98
C ILE A 63 3.34 14.81 -19.75
N VAL A 64 4.38 15.59 -20.04
CA VAL A 64 5.78 15.19 -19.79
C VAL A 64 6.03 15.02 -18.30
N LEU A 65 5.55 15.93 -17.45
CA LEU A 65 5.63 15.76 -15.99
C LEU A 65 4.89 14.50 -15.51
N LEU A 66 3.71 14.23 -16.08
CA LEU A 66 2.94 13.02 -15.73
C LEU A 66 3.71 11.75 -16.09
N LEU A 67 4.30 11.71 -17.28
CA LEU A 67 5.13 10.58 -17.72
C LEU A 67 6.34 10.40 -16.81
N LEU A 68 6.98 11.50 -16.41
CA LEU A 68 8.12 11.48 -15.50
C LEU A 68 7.70 10.92 -14.13
N ALA A 69 6.52 11.30 -13.62
CA ALA A 69 5.97 10.72 -12.40
C ALA A 69 5.76 9.20 -12.53
N TYR A 70 5.17 8.72 -13.64
CA TYR A 70 5.03 7.29 -13.89
C TYR A 70 6.36 6.53 -13.95
N ILE A 71 7.43 7.16 -14.46
CA ILE A 71 8.77 6.56 -14.55
C ILE A 71 9.48 6.56 -13.19
N THR A 72 9.23 7.55 -12.33
CA THR A 72 9.90 7.61 -11.01
C THR A 72 9.60 6.40 -10.14
N LEU A 73 8.39 5.83 -10.18
CA LEU A 73 8.01 4.64 -9.41
C LEU A 73 8.85 3.39 -9.76
N PRO A 74 8.96 2.94 -11.02
CA PRO A 74 9.83 1.83 -11.39
C PRO A 74 11.32 2.16 -11.28
N VAL A 75 11.74 3.42 -11.56
CA VAL A 75 13.14 3.83 -11.37
C VAL A 75 13.55 3.78 -9.90
N MET A 76 12.66 4.11 -8.95
CA MET A 76 12.90 3.93 -7.52
C MET A 76 13.19 2.47 -7.19
N ASN A 77 12.36 1.55 -7.69
CA ASN A 77 12.54 0.12 -7.47
C ASN A 77 13.86 -0.36 -8.07
N ALA A 78 14.20 0.10 -9.28
CA ALA A 78 15.47 -0.22 -9.93
C ALA A 78 16.69 0.36 -9.17
N TYR A 79 16.60 1.59 -8.66
CA TYR A 79 17.66 2.23 -7.88
C TYR A 79 17.91 1.52 -6.55
N LYS A 80 16.86 1.07 -5.86
CA LYS A 80 17.00 0.21 -4.67
C LYS A 80 17.70 -1.09 -4.99
N ILE A 81 17.30 -1.71 -6.10
CA ILE A 81 17.91 -2.95 -6.57
C ILE A 81 19.41 -2.72 -6.81
N TYR A 82 19.76 -1.61 -7.46
CA TYR A 82 21.14 -1.27 -7.77
C TYR A 82 21.99 -0.93 -6.53
N SER A 83 21.48 -0.08 -5.63
CA SER A 83 22.17 0.33 -4.40
C SER A 83 22.43 -0.84 -3.46
N HIS A 84 21.52 -1.83 -3.44
CA HIS A 84 21.62 -3.01 -2.61
C HIS A 84 22.17 -4.25 -3.33
N ARG A 85 22.87 -4.09 -4.47
CA ARG A 85 23.36 -5.19 -5.32
C ARG A 85 24.07 -6.33 -4.57
N ALA A 86 24.86 -6.01 -3.54
CA ALA A 86 25.55 -7.01 -2.72
C ALA A 86 24.58 -7.80 -1.82
N LYS A 87 23.58 -7.12 -1.24
CA LYS A 87 22.49 -7.77 -0.49
C LYS A 87 21.59 -8.59 -1.41
N ILE A 88 21.38 -8.16 -2.65
CA ILE A 88 20.55 -8.89 -3.62
C ILE A 88 21.23 -10.18 -4.08
N LYS A 89 22.54 -10.15 -4.35
CA LYS A 89 23.29 -11.37 -4.64
C LYS A 89 23.16 -12.38 -3.49
N ARG A 90 23.19 -11.90 -2.24
CA ARG A 90 22.93 -12.72 -1.04
C ARG A 90 21.47 -13.17 -0.94
N SER A 91 20.52 -12.30 -1.25
CA SER A 91 19.09 -12.59 -1.25
C SER A 91 18.69 -13.56 -2.35
N PHE A 92 19.42 -13.65 -3.46
CA PHE A 92 19.23 -14.73 -4.45
C PHE A 92 19.77 -16.07 -3.96
N SER A 93 20.84 -16.06 -3.14
CA SER A 93 21.37 -17.29 -2.53
C SER A 93 20.53 -17.77 -1.34
N LEU A 94 19.94 -16.85 -0.56
CA LEU A 94 19.18 -17.13 0.66
C LEU A 94 17.90 -16.27 0.75
N PRO A 95 16.97 -16.37 -0.23
CA PRO A 95 15.79 -15.50 -0.32
C PRO A 95 14.87 -15.60 0.89
N PHE A 96 14.73 -16.81 1.44
CA PHE A 96 13.88 -17.05 2.60
C PHE A 96 14.43 -16.36 3.86
N ARG A 97 15.73 -16.48 4.13
CA ARG A 97 16.36 -15.90 5.31
C ARG A 97 16.20 -14.38 5.34
N ASP A 98 16.50 -13.73 4.22
CA ASP A 98 16.43 -12.27 4.14
C ASP A 98 14.97 -11.79 4.26
N SER A 99 14.01 -12.53 3.70
CA SER A 99 12.57 -12.25 3.87
C SER A 99 12.13 -12.37 5.33
N VAL A 100 12.61 -13.39 6.04
CA VAL A 100 12.31 -13.61 7.47
C VAL A 100 12.88 -12.48 8.33
N ASP A 101 14.16 -12.15 8.16
CA ASP A 101 14.81 -11.11 8.97
C ASP A 101 14.23 -9.69 8.69
N LEU A 102 13.82 -9.41 7.45
CA LEU A 102 13.31 -8.08 7.06
C LEU A 102 11.85 -7.85 7.43
N ASN A 103 10.99 -8.84 7.18
CA ASN A 103 9.53 -8.68 7.23
C ASN A 103 8.90 -9.46 8.38
N ILE A 104 9.39 -10.68 8.68
CA ILE A 104 8.71 -11.59 9.62
C ILE A 104 9.17 -11.34 11.06
N LYS A 105 10.46 -11.17 11.31
CA LYS A 105 11.05 -11.18 12.66
C LYS A 105 10.52 -10.06 13.56
N SER A 106 10.37 -8.85 13.02
CA SER A 106 9.84 -7.73 13.80
C SER A 106 8.37 -7.93 14.15
N GLU A 107 7.59 -8.43 13.20
CA GLU A 107 6.15 -8.67 13.33
C GLU A 107 5.90 -9.83 14.30
N PHE A 108 6.60 -10.94 14.12
CA PHE A 108 6.58 -12.11 15.01
C PHE A 108 6.89 -11.75 16.47
N PHE A 109 7.88 -10.90 16.73
CA PHE A 109 8.20 -10.50 18.11
C PHE A 109 7.07 -9.68 18.75
N ILE A 110 6.44 -8.80 17.98
CA ILE A 110 5.31 -8.00 18.47
C ILE A 110 4.10 -8.92 18.71
N ASP A 111 3.78 -9.78 17.75
CA ASP A 111 2.68 -10.73 17.84
C ASP A 111 2.86 -11.67 19.02
N GLY A 112 4.05 -12.24 19.21
CA GLY A 112 4.37 -13.09 20.37
C GLY A 112 4.23 -12.37 21.71
N LYS A 113 4.48 -11.05 21.77
CA LYS A 113 4.26 -10.24 22.97
C LYS A 113 2.78 -10.06 23.29
N TYR A 114 1.92 -9.88 22.29
CA TYR A 114 0.49 -9.59 22.47
C TYR A 114 -0.41 -10.83 22.45
N LEU A 115 0.05 -11.95 21.90
CA LEU A 115 -0.67 -13.22 21.86
C LEU A 115 -1.17 -13.69 23.24
N PRO A 116 -0.36 -13.64 24.34
CA PRO A 116 -0.84 -14.00 25.67
C PRO A 116 -1.94 -13.09 26.22
N TYR A 117 -2.06 -11.85 25.74
CA TYR A 117 -3.14 -10.95 26.14
C TYR A 117 -4.44 -11.30 25.42
N LEU A 118 -4.35 -11.76 24.16
CA LEU A 118 -5.50 -12.25 23.40
C LEU A 118 -6.04 -13.54 24.01
N THR A 119 -5.18 -14.51 24.35
CA THR A 119 -5.61 -15.80 24.94
C THR A 119 -6.31 -15.66 26.29
N LYS A 120 -5.99 -14.61 27.07
CA LYS A 120 -6.66 -14.27 28.34
C LYS A 120 -8.09 -13.76 28.18
N LEU A 121 -8.49 -13.27 27.00
CA LEU A 121 -9.85 -12.79 26.76
C LEU A 121 -10.86 -13.94 26.76
N LYS A 122 -12.14 -13.65 26.99
CA LYS A 122 -13.21 -14.67 26.90
C LYS A 122 -13.34 -15.17 25.46
N ASN A 123 -13.72 -16.44 25.31
CA ASN A 123 -13.84 -17.08 23.98
C ASN A 123 -14.91 -16.38 23.12
N GLU A 124 -16.02 -15.98 23.74
CA GLU A 124 -17.07 -15.16 23.13
C GLU A 124 -16.56 -13.78 22.66
N GLU A 125 -15.74 -13.12 23.47
CA GLU A 125 -15.17 -11.81 23.12
C GLU A 125 -14.23 -11.91 21.91
N LEU A 126 -13.40 -12.96 21.84
CA LEU A 126 -12.53 -13.22 20.69
C LEU A 126 -13.33 -13.55 19.44
N ARG A 127 -14.36 -14.41 19.54
CA ARG A 127 -15.22 -14.79 18.41
C ARG A 127 -16.02 -13.63 17.86
N LEU A 128 -16.55 -12.77 18.73
CA LEU A 128 -17.23 -11.56 18.31
C LEU A 128 -16.25 -10.56 17.69
N GLY A 129 -15.08 -10.40 18.31
CA GLY A 129 -14.04 -9.49 17.83
C GLY A 129 -13.51 -9.87 16.44
N ILE A 130 -13.21 -11.15 16.20
CA ILE A 130 -12.75 -11.62 14.90
C ILE A 130 -13.84 -11.50 13.83
N LEU A 131 -15.11 -11.76 14.19
CA LEU A 131 -16.24 -11.60 13.27
C LEU A 131 -16.34 -10.15 12.78
N GLU A 132 -16.23 -9.18 13.70
CA GLU A 132 -16.29 -7.76 13.36
C GLU A 132 -15.11 -7.35 12.46
N VAL A 133 -13.90 -7.82 12.77
CA VAL A 133 -12.71 -7.54 11.95
C VAL A 133 -12.82 -8.15 10.55
N LYS A 134 -13.32 -9.38 10.42
CA LYS A 134 -13.59 -10.02 9.12
C LYS A 134 -14.64 -9.26 8.32
N HIS A 135 -15.68 -8.76 9.00
CA HIS A 135 -16.72 -7.95 8.37
C HIS A 135 -16.14 -6.63 7.82
N GLU A 136 -15.37 -5.90 8.63
CA GLU A 136 -14.75 -4.65 8.19
C GLU A 136 -13.75 -4.87 7.06
N ARG A 137 -12.93 -5.93 7.13
CA ARG A 137 -12.03 -6.34 6.04
C ARG A 137 -12.78 -6.55 4.72
N THR A 138 -13.88 -7.30 4.78
CA THR A 138 -14.73 -7.58 3.60
C THR A 138 -15.41 -6.32 3.07
N CYS A 139 -15.87 -5.44 3.97
CA CYS A 139 -16.46 -4.16 3.60
C CYS A 139 -15.44 -3.27 2.88
N LEU A 140 -14.21 -3.22 3.40
CA LEU A 140 -13.11 -2.45 2.82
C LEU A 140 -12.68 -2.99 1.46
N GLU A 141 -12.61 -4.31 1.28
CA GLU A 141 -12.34 -4.96 -0.01
C GLU A 141 -13.43 -4.65 -1.04
N LYS A 142 -14.71 -4.69 -0.66
CA LYS A 142 -15.83 -4.29 -1.53
C LYS A 142 -15.72 -2.83 -1.93
N ARG A 143 -15.40 -1.93 -0.99
CA ARG A 143 -15.17 -0.50 -1.28
C ARG A 143 -14.00 -0.31 -2.26
N MET A 144 -12.88 -1.00 -2.05
CA MET A 144 -11.73 -0.99 -2.95
C MET A 144 -12.10 -1.45 -4.36
N THR A 145 -12.84 -2.55 -4.46
CA THR A 145 -13.31 -3.11 -5.74
C THR A 145 -14.27 -2.15 -6.45
N LEU A 146 -15.13 -1.44 -5.73
CA LEU A 146 -16.02 -0.43 -6.32
C LEU A 146 -15.26 0.80 -6.84
N MET A 147 -14.20 1.23 -6.16
CA MET A 147 -13.45 2.44 -6.53
C MET A 147 -12.44 2.19 -7.65
N ILE A 148 -11.73 1.08 -7.60
CA ILE A 148 -10.58 0.79 -8.49
C ILE A 148 -10.94 -0.31 -9.50
N GLY A 149 -11.92 -1.17 -9.20
CA GLY A 149 -12.21 -2.32 -10.05
C GLY A 149 -10.99 -3.26 -10.18
N PRO A 150 -10.84 -3.97 -11.32
CA PRO A 150 -9.71 -4.87 -11.55
C PRO A 150 -8.41 -4.15 -11.94
N ILE A 151 -8.39 -2.81 -11.91
CA ILE A 151 -7.24 -1.98 -12.31
C ILE A 151 -6.00 -2.30 -11.47
N ASP A 152 -6.21 -2.65 -10.20
CA ASP A 152 -5.16 -3.05 -9.28
C ASP A 152 -4.30 -4.23 -9.78
N LYS A 153 -4.87 -5.15 -10.57
CA LYS A 153 -4.17 -6.31 -11.13
C LYS A 153 -3.24 -5.96 -12.30
N PHE A 154 -3.52 -4.88 -13.02
CA PHE A 154 -2.74 -4.48 -14.20
C PHE A 154 -1.51 -3.63 -13.86
N GLY A 155 -1.35 -3.24 -12.59
CA GLY A 155 -0.23 -2.40 -12.14
C GLY A 155 -0.22 -1.03 -12.82
N ILE A 156 0.93 -0.38 -12.92
CA ILE A 156 1.04 0.99 -13.46
C ILE A 156 0.99 1.07 -15.00
N LEU A 157 1.10 -0.06 -15.71
CA LEU A 157 1.35 -0.11 -17.15
C LEU A 157 0.27 0.57 -18.02
N PRO A 158 -1.05 0.35 -17.78
CA PRO A 158 -2.07 1.03 -18.57
C PRO A 158 -1.99 2.56 -18.48
N GLY A 159 -1.63 3.10 -17.32
CA GLY A 159 -1.42 4.53 -17.12
C GLY A 159 -0.24 5.08 -17.93
N VAL A 160 0.86 4.32 -18.02
CA VAL A 160 2.02 4.68 -18.87
C VAL A 160 1.62 4.70 -20.34
N VAL A 161 0.93 3.66 -20.81
CA VAL A 161 0.48 3.55 -22.21
C VAL A 161 -0.48 4.69 -22.57
N ALA A 162 -1.43 5.02 -21.69
CA ALA A 162 -2.33 6.15 -21.88
C ALA A 162 -1.56 7.47 -21.98
N THR A 163 -0.57 7.69 -21.11
CA THR A 163 0.26 8.90 -21.12
C THR A 163 1.08 9.02 -22.41
N ILE A 164 1.70 7.93 -22.88
CA ILE A 164 2.41 7.89 -24.17
C ILE A 164 1.46 8.16 -25.34
N ALA A 165 0.26 7.56 -25.33
CA ALA A 165 -0.74 7.78 -26.36
C ALA A 165 -1.21 9.24 -26.41
N THR A 166 -1.34 9.91 -25.26
CA THR A 166 -1.63 11.36 -25.20
C THR A 166 -0.48 12.21 -25.74
N LEU A 167 0.77 11.78 -25.57
CA LEU A 167 1.95 12.50 -26.04
C LEU A 167 2.12 12.41 -27.57
N ILE A 168 1.88 11.23 -28.16
CA ILE A 168 2.02 11.01 -29.60
C ILE A 168 0.93 11.73 -30.40
N LYS A 169 -0.27 11.89 -29.82
CA LYS A 169 -1.44 12.45 -30.51
C LYS A 169 -1.71 13.91 -30.17
N ILE A 170 -0.71 14.72 -29.84
CA ILE A 170 -0.85 16.18 -29.69
C ILE A 170 -0.91 16.78 -31.12
N PRO A 171 -2.10 16.74 -31.79
CA PRO A 171 -3.18 17.71 -31.58
C PRO A 171 -4.62 17.11 -31.61
N GLY A 172 -4.78 15.80 -31.47
CA GLY A 172 -6.06 15.10 -31.56
C GLY A 172 -6.95 15.24 -30.31
N ALA A 173 -8.26 15.36 -30.54
CA ALA A 173 -9.35 15.53 -29.57
C ALA A 173 -9.64 14.29 -28.70
N TYR A 174 -8.63 13.52 -28.30
CA TYR A 174 -8.80 12.35 -27.44
C TYR A 174 -8.80 12.73 -25.96
N ASN A 175 -9.73 13.61 -25.57
CA ASN A 175 -9.89 14.09 -24.20
C ASN A 175 -10.10 12.93 -23.20
N TRP A 176 -10.71 11.83 -23.63
CA TRP A 176 -10.92 10.65 -22.80
C TRP A 176 -9.63 9.88 -22.48
N VAL A 177 -8.64 9.86 -23.39
CA VAL A 177 -7.35 9.18 -23.14
C VAL A 177 -6.55 9.96 -22.10
N THR A 178 -6.59 11.29 -22.16
CA THR A 178 -6.01 12.18 -21.13
C THR A 178 -6.69 11.95 -19.79
N ALA A 179 -8.02 11.87 -19.76
CA ALA A 179 -8.75 11.57 -18.53
C ALA A 179 -8.35 10.21 -17.93
N ILE A 180 -8.11 9.19 -18.77
CA ILE A 180 -7.61 7.89 -18.31
C ILE A 180 -6.20 8.02 -17.73
N ALA A 181 -5.28 8.72 -18.39
CA ALA A 181 -3.89 8.86 -17.92
C ALA A 181 -3.81 9.48 -16.50
N TYR A 182 -4.58 10.54 -16.26
CA TYR A 182 -4.66 11.21 -14.96
C TYR A 182 -5.52 10.45 -13.94
N GLY A 183 -6.62 9.83 -14.37
CA GLY A 183 -7.46 9.02 -13.48
C GLY A 183 -6.72 7.80 -12.94
N TYR A 184 -5.93 7.15 -13.79
CA TYR A 184 -5.21 5.92 -13.46
C TYR A 184 -4.12 6.12 -12.39
N ILE A 185 -3.37 7.23 -12.45
CA ILE A 185 -2.36 7.52 -11.42
C ILE A 185 -3.04 7.80 -10.07
N GLY A 186 -4.18 8.50 -10.07
CA GLY A 186 -4.97 8.74 -8.87
C GLY A 186 -5.48 7.45 -8.24
N LEU A 187 -6.05 6.55 -9.05
CA LEU A 187 -6.50 5.24 -8.60
C LEU A 187 -5.35 4.37 -8.05
N THR A 188 -4.15 4.50 -8.62
CA THR A 188 -2.96 3.79 -8.14
C THR A 188 -2.55 4.23 -6.73
N PHE A 189 -2.60 5.53 -6.42
CA PHE A 189 -2.33 5.99 -5.06
C PHE A 189 -3.38 5.51 -4.06
N ILE A 190 -4.65 5.52 -4.46
CA ILE A 190 -5.76 5.04 -3.63
C ILE A 190 -5.61 3.54 -3.36
N SER A 191 -5.24 2.74 -4.37
CA SER A 191 -5.09 1.29 -4.20
C SER A 191 -4.01 0.93 -3.19
N ILE A 192 -2.84 1.57 -3.25
CA ILE A 192 -1.74 1.34 -2.30
C ILE A 192 -2.20 1.50 -0.85
N PHE A 193 -3.01 2.52 -0.57
CA PHE A 193 -3.55 2.77 0.76
C PHE A 193 -4.48 1.64 1.23
N PHE A 194 -5.43 1.23 0.39
CA PHE A 194 -6.36 0.14 0.72
C PHE A 194 -5.64 -1.19 0.92
N TYR A 195 -4.69 -1.53 0.05
CA TYR A 195 -3.89 -2.76 0.18
C TYR A 195 -3.16 -2.85 1.52
N GLN A 196 -2.56 -1.74 1.95
CA GLN A 196 -1.86 -1.70 3.24
C GLN A 196 -2.80 -1.99 4.42
N LEU A 197 -4.05 -1.53 4.36
CA LEU A 197 -5.05 -1.80 5.39
C LEU A 197 -5.56 -3.25 5.34
N ILE A 198 -5.84 -3.79 4.15
CA ILE A 198 -6.29 -5.19 3.99
C ILE A 198 -5.26 -6.16 4.56
N MET A 199 -3.99 -5.99 4.20
CA MET A 199 -2.90 -6.86 4.69
C MET A 199 -2.80 -6.86 6.22
N ARG A 200 -3.05 -5.71 6.87
CA ARG A 200 -3.07 -5.62 8.33
C ARG A 200 -4.27 -6.37 8.91
N TYR A 201 -5.46 -6.22 8.33
CA TYR A 201 -6.63 -6.95 8.76
C TYR A 201 -6.41 -8.47 8.67
N ASP A 202 -5.86 -8.96 7.56
CA ASP A 202 -5.58 -10.38 7.36
C ASP A 202 -4.61 -10.92 8.44
N ARG A 203 -3.58 -10.14 8.81
CA ARG A 203 -2.67 -10.52 9.90
C ARG A 203 -3.34 -10.53 11.28
N MET A 204 -4.16 -9.52 11.60
CA MET A 204 -4.87 -9.47 12.89
C MET A 204 -5.89 -10.61 13.02
N ILE A 205 -6.53 -10.99 11.91
CA ILE A 205 -7.41 -12.16 11.82
C ILE A 205 -6.61 -13.42 12.15
N ALA A 206 -5.49 -13.65 11.46
CA ALA A 206 -4.65 -14.82 11.68
C ALA A 206 -4.12 -14.93 13.12
N LEU A 207 -3.70 -13.80 13.71
CA LEU A 207 -3.24 -13.76 15.11
C LEU A 207 -4.36 -14.13 16.09
N THR A 208 -5.59 -13.70 15.80
CA THR A 208 -6.75 -14.00 16.63
C THR A 208 -7.22 -15.45 16.47
N GLU A 209 -7.13 -16.01 15.26
CA GLU A 209 -7.36 -17.44 15.00
C GLU A 209 -6.39 -18.31 15.79
N LEU A 210 -5.11 -17.97 15.77
CA LEU A 210 -4.10 -18.67 16.57
C LEU A 210 -4.42 -18.60 18.08
N ALA A 211 -4.86 -17.43 18.58
CA ALA A 211 -5.24 -17.29 19.99
C ALA A 211 -6.44 -18.16 20.37
N LEU A 212 -7.42 -18.33 19.46
CA LEU A 212 -8.57 -19.21 19.64
C LEU A 212 -8.17 -20.68 19.62
N GLU A 213 -7.28 -21.09 18.71
CA GLU A 213 -6.76 -22.45 18.60
C GLU A 213 -6.04 -22.87 19.88
N ILE A 214 -5.07 -22.08 20.35
CA ILE A 214 -4.34 -22.31 21.61
C ILE A 214 -5.30 -22.49 22.79
N LYS A 215 -6.34 -21.66 22.84
CA LYS A 215 -7.33 -21.73 23.92
C LYS A 215 -8.23 -22.96 23.83
N SER A 216 -8.55 -23.40 22.62
CA SER A 216 -9.34 -24.61 22.38
C SER A 216 -8.57 -25.87 22.76
N GLU A 217 -7.25 -25.90 22.53
CA GLU A 217 -6.36 -26.98 22.94
C GLU A 217 -6.19 -27.03 24.45
N ALA A 218 -5.98 -25.87 25.09
CA ALA A 218 -5.89 -25.77 26.55
C ALA A 218 -7.18 -26.17 27.28
N SER A 219 -8.34 -26.13 26.62
CA SER A 219 -9.62 -26.58 27.18
C SER A 219 -9.87 -28.09 27.03
N LYS A 220 -9.04 -28.81 26.26
CA LYS A 220 -9.13 -30.26 26.04
C LYS A 220 -8.24 -31.06 27.01
N ILE A 221 -7.35 -30.38 27.75
CA ILE A 221 -6.45 -30.94 28.77
C ILE A 221 -7.09 -30.70 30.14
#